data_AF-E1QVR9-F1
#
_entry.id   AF-E1QVR9-F1
#
_cell.length_a   1.000
_cell.length_b   1.000
_cell.length_c   1.000
_cell.angle_alpha   90.00
_cell.angle_beta   90.00
_cell.angle_gamma   90.00
#
_symmetry.space_group_name_H-M   'P 1'
#
loop_
_entity.id
_entity.type
_entity.pdbx_description
1 polymer ?
#
loop_
_entity_poly.entity_id
_entity_poly.type
_entity_poly.pdbx_seq_one_letter_code
_entity_poly.pdbx_strand_id
1 'polypeptide(L)'
;MAKPDTSAYKTFQQVNDRLDEIVDLVRDKGISLERSLDLYDEAVAIGSRGVGLVDAVDFTPEEEARLRLESTGPDAGGAEAAKPMPAILDTAQGEDA
;
A
#
# COMPACT_ATOMS: atom_id res chain seq x y z
N MET A 1 -2.79 -19.66 -6.04
CA MET A 1 -4.00 -18.81 -5.99
C MET A 1 -3.77 -17.56 -6.82
N ALA A 2 -4.78 -17.07 -7.54
CA ALA A 2 -4.71 -15.78 -8.22
C ALA A 2 -4.75 -14.66 -7.18
N LYS A 3 -3.92 -13.63 -7.33
CA LYS A 3 -3.99 -12.45 -6.44
C LYS A 3 -5.35 -11.77 -6.64
N PRO A 4 -6.08 -11.44 -5.57
CA PRO A 4 -7.33 -10.69 -5.67
C PRO A 4 -7.06 -9.33 -6.33
N ASP A 5 -7.87 -9.00 -7.34
CA ASP A 5 -7.77 -7.71 -8.02
C ASP A 5 -8.35 -6.63 -7.12
N THR A 6 -7.48 -5.81 -6.54
CA THR A 6 -7.90 -4.73 -5.68
C THR A 6 -8.17 -3.45 -6.46
N SER A 7 -7.92 -3.38 -7.77
CA SER A 7 -7.92 -2.14 -8.57
C SER A 7 -9.27 -1.39 -8.60
N ALA A 8 -10.38 -2.08 -8.30
CA ALA A 8 -11.73 -1.53 -8.19
C ALA A 8 -11.93 -0.57 -7.00
N TYR A 9 -11.22 -0.74 -5.88
CA TYR A 9 -11.42 0.03 -4.63
C TYR A 9 -10.71 1.40 -4.64
N LYS A 10 -11.29 2.41 -5.29
CA LYS A 10 -10.68 3.73 -5.48
C LYS A 10 -10.71 4.62 -4.24
N THR A 11 -11.70 4.46 -3.36
CA THR A 11 -11.86 5.30 -2.17
C THR A 11 -11.73 4.47 -0.90
N PHE A 12 -11.37 5.13 0.21
CA PHE A 12 -11.29 4.48 1.52
C PHE A 12 -12.64 3.92 1.98
N GLN A 13 -13.75 4.61 1.65
CA GLN A 13 -15.08 4.12 1.96
C GLN A 13 -15.39 2.80 1.23
N GLN A 14 -15.04 2.67 -0.05
CA GLN A 14 -15.21 1.42 -0.78
C GLN A 14 -14.41 0.26 -0.19
N VAL A 15 -13.23 0.56 0.38
CA VAL A 15 -12.43 -0.43 1.11
C VAL A 15 -13.16 -0.89 2.37
N ASN A 16 -13.69 0.04 3.17
CA ASN A 16 -14.42 -0.30 4.40
C ASN A 16 -15.69 -1.09 4.12
N ASP A 17 -16.51 -0.65 3.17
CA ASP A 17 -17.75 -1.33 2.81
C ASP A 17 -17.50 -2.79 2.42
N ARG A 18 -16.39 -3.06 1.69
CA ARG A 18 -16.00 -4.44 1.33
C ARG A 18 -15.46 -5.24 2.51
N LEU A 19 -14.68 -4.62 3.40
CA LEU A 19 -14.18 -5.31 4.59
C LEU A 19 -15.34 -5.73 5.50
N ASP A 20 -16.36 -4.89 5.65
CA ASP A 20 -17.57 -5.22 6.40
C ASP A 20 -18.35 -6.38 5.75
N GLU A 21 -18.50 -6.37 4.43
CA GLU A 21 -19.13 -7.49 3.70
C GLU A 21 -18.34 -8.80 3.89
N ILE A 22 -17.01 -8.76 3.85
CA ILE A 22 -16.16 -9.92 4.11
C ILE A 22 -16.37 -10.43 5.55
N VAL A 23 -16.48 -9.55 6.54
CA VAL A 23 -16.76 -9.94 7.93
C VAL A 23 -18.10 -10.66 8.05
N ASP A 24 -19.14 -10.16 7.38
CA ASP A 24 -20.46 -10.80 7.37
C ASP A 24 -20.42 -12.17 6.72
N LEU A 25 -19.71 -12.32 5.59
CA LEU A 25 -19.54 -13.58 4.88
C LEU A 25 -18.78 -14.62 5.71
N VAL A 26 -17.69 -14.23 6.37
CA VAL A 26 -16.87 -15.14 7.20
C VAL A 26 -17.62 -15.59 8.47
N ARG A 27 -18.56 -14.78 8.96
CA ARG A 27 -19.41 -15.13 10.11
C ARG A 27 -20.51 -16.12 9.77
N ASP A 28 -20.85 -16.27 8.50
CA ASP A 28 -21.85 -17.24 8.05
C ASP A 28 -21.34 -18.67 8.32
N LYS A 29 -22.14 -19.47 9.03
CA LYS A 29 -21.82 -20.88 9.32
C LYS A 29 -21.94 -21.79 8.09
N GLY A 30 -22.54 -21.31 7.00
CA GLY A 30 -22.67 -22.02 5.73
C GLY A 30 -21.44 -21.92 4.84
N ILE A 31 -20.47 -21.06 5.16
CA ILE A 31 -19.28 -20.86 4.34
C ILE A 31 -18.24 -21.96 4.59
N SER A 32 -17.55 -22.41 3.54
CA SER A 32 -16.47 -23.37 3.69
C SER A 32 -15.20 -22.70 4.23
N LEU A 33 -14.30 -23.50 4.81
CA LEU A 33 -12.99 -23.01 5.26
C LEU A 33 -12.17 -22.47 4.09
N GLU A 34 -12.12 -23.17 2.96
CA GLU A 34 -11.40 -22.70 1.77
C GLU A 34 -11.91 -21.33 1.32
N ARG A 35 -13.23 -21.15 1.27
CA ARG A 35 -13.82 -19.87 0.90
C ARG A 35 -13.52 -18.77 1.93
N SER A 36 -13.46 -19.12 3.22
CA SER A 36 -13.06 -18.18 4.28
C SER A 36 -11.59 -17.74 4.12
N LEU A 37 -10.71 -18.66 3.71
CA LEU A 37 -9.30 -18.35 3.45
C LEU A 37 -9.14 -17.46 2.22
N ASP A 38 -9.89 -17.72 1.15
CA ASP A 38 -9.90 -16.84 -0.03
C ASP A 38 -10.34 -15.41 0.33
N LEU A 39 -11.38 -15.27 1.17
CA LEU A 39 -11.87 -13.98 1.65
C LEU A 39 -10.85 -13.29 2.57
N TYR A 40 -10.08 -14.05 3.35
CA TYR A 40 -9.02 -13.49 4.18
C TYR A 40 -7.87 -12.92 3.32
N ASP A 41 -7.44 -13.66 2.30
CA ASP A 41 -6.45 -13.17 1.33
C ASP A 41 -6.94 -11.92 0.60
N GLU A 42 -8.24 -11.88 0.27
CA GLU A 42 -8.89 -10.67 -0.25
C GLU A 42 -8.78 -9.50 0.74
N ALA A 43 -9.17 -9.70 2.00
CA ALA A 43 -9.12 -8.66 3.03
C ALA A 43 -7.70 -8.10 3.24
N VAL A 44 -6.67 -8.97 3.24
CA VAL A 44 -5.27 -8.54 3.35
C VAL A 44 -4.87 -7.65 2.17
N ALA A 45 -5.24 -8.03 0.96
CA ALA A 45 -4.90 -7.27 -0.23
C ALA A 45 -5.61 -5.90 -0.26
N ILE A 46 -6.90 -5.85 0.08
CA ILE A 46 -7.67 -4.60 0.05
C ILE A 46 -7.28 -3.70 1.22
N GLY A 47 -7.00 -4.27 2.41
CA GLY A 47 -6.48 -3.53 3.56
C GLY A 47 -5.14 -2.87 3.26
N SER A 48 -4.23 -3.58 2.58
CA SER A 48 -2.94 -3.02 2.11
C SER A 48 -3.15 -1.83 1.17
N ARG A 49 -4.19 -1.87 0.32
CA ARG A 49 -4.58 -0.74 -0.52
C ARG A 49 -5.16 0.41 0.28
N GLY A 50 -5.98 0.12 1.29
CA GLY A 50 -6.57 1.11 2.20
C GLY A 50 -5.51 1.98 2.89
N VAL A 51 -4.41 1.38 3.36
CA VAL A 51 -3.27 2.12 3.93
C VAL A 51 -2.74 3.17 2.95
N GLY A 52 -2.51 2.78 1.69
CA GLY A 52 -2.04 3.71 0.66
C GLY A 52 -3.05 4.82 0.31
N LEU A 53 -4.35 4.60 0.52
CA LEU A 53 -5.37 5.64 0.34
C LEU A 53 -5.45 6.61 1.52
N VAL A 54 -5.11 6.18 2.73
CA VAL A 54 -5.03 7.05 3.92
C VAL A 54 -3.75 7.89 3.89
N ASP A 55 -2.66 7.34 3.37
CA ASP A 55 -1.40 8.07 3.17
C ASP A 55 -1.47 9.07 2.01
N ALA A 56 -2.46 8.94 1.12
CA ALA A 56 -2.71 9.91 0.06
C ALA A 56 -3.40 11.15 0.67
N VAL A 57 -2.69 12.27 0.66
CA VAL A 57 -3.26 13.56 1.09
C VAL A 57 -4.40 13.95 0.15
N ASP A 58 -5.61 14.06 0.70
CA ASP A 58 -6.80 14.49 -0.03
C ASP A 58 -6.80 16.02 -0.15
N PHE A 59 -6.06 16.53 -1.14
CA PHE A 59 -6.00 17.96 -1.43
C PHE A 59 -7.30 18.44 -2.06
N THR A 60 -7.76 19.62 -1.66
CA THR A 60 -8.77 20.31 -2.45
C THR A 60 -8.21 20.67 -3.84
N PRO A 61 -9.05 20.83 -4.88
CA PRO A 61 -8.58 21.22 -6.21
C PRO A 61 -7.75 22.52 -6.22
N GLU A 62 -8.04 23.44 -5.30
CA GLU A 62 -7.29 24.69 -5.12
C GLU A 62 -5.90 24.44 -4.53
N GLU A 63 -5.79 23.53 -3.55
CA GLU A 63 -4.51 23.13 -2.96
C GLU A 63 -3.66 22.33 -3.95
N GLU A 64 -4.27 21.43 -4.74
CA GLU A 64 -3.58 20.74 -5.83
C GLU A 64 -3.05 21.72 -6.89
N ALA A 65 -3.85 22.73 -7.26
CA ALA A 65 -3.44 23.77 -8.21
C ALA A 65 -2.27 24.60 -7.66
N ARG A 66 -2.32 24.94 -6.36
CA ARG A 66 -1.24 25.66 -5.68
C ARG A 66 0.03 24.81 -5.62
N LEU A 67 -0.08 23.53 -5.27
CA LEU A 67 1.06 22.60 -5.20
C LEU A 67 1.71 22.41 -6.57
N ARG A 68 0.91 22.28 -7.64
CA ARG A 68 1.42 22.19 -9.03
C ARG A 68 2.12 23.47 -9.45
N LEU A 69 1.58 24.65 -9.10
CA LEU A 69 2.21 25.94 -9.40
C LEU A 69 3.56 26.08 -8.68
N GLU A 70 3.60 25.74 -7.39
CA GLU A 70 4.80 25.80 -6.55
C GLU A 70 5.89 24.80 -7.03
N SER A 71 5.47 23.63 -7.53
CA SER A 71 6.35 22.63 -8.15
C SER A 71 6.95 23.04 -9.51
N THR A 72 6.42 24.10 -10.14
CA THR A 72 6.89 24.62 -11.44
C THR A 72 7.67 25.93 -11.32
N GLY A 73 7.95 26.40 -10.09
CA GLY A 73 8.84 27.53 -9.83
C GLY A 73 10.30 27.22 -10.19
N PRO A 74 11.14 28.25 -10.48
CA PRO A 74 12.49 28.07 -11.01
C PRO A 74 13.53 27.45 -10.04
N ASP A 75 13.13 26.93 -8.88
CA ASP A 75 14.01 26.22 -7.93
C ASP A 75 13.88 24.69 -8.02
N ALA A 76 13.85 24.14 -9.24
CA ALA A 76 14.12 22.72 -9.50
C ALA A 76 15.63 22.41 -9.38
N GLY A 77 16.23 22.81 -8.25
CA GLY A 77 17.66 22.67 -7.94
C GLY A 77 17.85 21.93 -6.62
N GLY A 78 17.58 20.62 -6.61
CA GLY A 78 17.71 19.85 -5.37
C GLY A 78 17.39 18.37 -5.51
N ALA A 79 17.92 17.71 -6.55
CA ALA A 79 18.19 16.29 -6.44
C ALA A 79 19.28 16.10 -5.38
N GLU A 80 18.91 16.01 -4.09
CA GLU A 80 19.83 15.39 -3.14
C GLU A 80 19.89 13.91 -3.52
N ALA A 81 20.98 13.57 -4.18
CA ALA A 81 21.38 12.20 -4.43
C ALA A 81 21.21 11.41 -3.13
N ALA A 82 20.34 10.40 -3.17
CA ALA A 82 20.36 9.32 -2.21
C ALA A 82 21.82 8.85 -2.10
N LYS A 83 22.48 9.19 -0.99
CA LYS A 83 23.80 8.66 -0.69
C LYS A 83 23.68 7.14 -0.76
N PRO A 84 24.50 6.44 -1.55
CA PRO A 84 24.49 4.99 -1.52
C PRO A 84 24.83 4.58 -0.10
N MET A 85 23.97 3.74 0.50
CA MET A 85 24.27 3.09 1.76
C MET A 85 25.63 2.38 1.63
N PRO A 86 26.54 2.50 2.60
CA PRO A 86 27.78 1.76 2.53
C PRO A 86 27.45 0.27 2.50
N ALA A 87 27.93 -0.40 1.46
CA ALA A 87 27.90 -1.84 1.33
C ALA A 87 28.49 -2.44 2.61
N ILE A 88 27.70 -3.27 3.28
CA ILE A 88 28.17 -4.12 4.37
C ILE A 88 29.17 -5.07 3.71
N LEU A 89 30.46 -4.78 3.86
CA LEU A 89 31.52 -5.62 3.37
C LEU A 89 31.48 -6.90 4.19
N ASP A 90 31.06 -7.96 3.52
CA ASP A 90 31.28 -9.35 3.89
C ASP A 90 32.76 -9.54 4.28
N THR A 91 33.03 -9.70 5.57
CA THR A 91 34.29 -10.30 6.04
C THR A 91 33.97 -11.69 6.56
N ALA A 92 33.62 -12.58 5.63
CA ALA A 92 33.99 -13.97 5.74
C ALA A 92 35.48 -14.09 5.41
N GLN A 93 36.33 -14.06 6.44
CA GLN A 93 37.63 -14.75 6.38
C GLN A 93 37.68 -15.72 7.56
N GLY A 94 37.65 -17.01 7.20
CA GLY A 94 38.11 -18.07 8.07
C GLY A 94 39.63 -18.14 8.11
N GLU A 95 40.09 -19.19 8.79
CA GLU A 95 41.45 -19.69 8.96
C GLU A 95 42.28 -18.97 10.04
N ASP A 96 43.09 -19.62 10.85
CA ASP A 96 43.31 -21.01 11.28
C ASP A 96 44.50 -20.90 12.28
N ALA A 97 44.67 -21.92 13.13
CA ALA A 97 45.82 -22.19 14.02
C ALA A 97 45.86 -21.52 15.41
#